data_AF-A0A957NXZ1-F1
#
_entry.id   AF-A0A957NXZ1-F1
#
_cell.length_a   1.000
_cell.length_b   1.000
_cell.length_c   1.000
_cell.angle_alpha   90.00
_cell.angle_beta   90.00
_cell.angle_gamma   90.00
#
_symmetry.space_group_name_H-M   'P 1'
#
loop_
_entity.id
_entity.type
_entity.pdbx_description
1 polymer ?
#
loop_
_entity_poly.entity_id
_entity_poly.type
_entity_poly.pdbx_seq_one_letter_code
_entity_poly.pdbx_strand_id
1 'polypeptide(L)'
;LLPGDYIVQVTPPAASYKPTLLPSDADPDTNPANNDSNGRAVGSTNVVRSPVVTLANGAEPTGEGETDPSGLPDANGNLTVDFGFIPLLSLGNRVWHDANNNGLVDADEGGLDGVKVQLFRAGDDPTSATPVASEVTAA
;
A
#
# COMPACT_ATOMS: atom_id res chain seq x y z
N LEU A 1 -18.80 13.43 17.56
CA LEU A 1 -18.74 12.17 18.34
C LEU A 1 -18.87 12.51 19.82
N LEU A 2 -19.13 11.53 20.70
CA LEU A 2 -18.91 11.77 22.13
C LEU A 2 -17.40 11.74 22.41
N PRO A 3 -16.91 12.42 23.47
CA PRO A 3 -15.55 12.20 23.91
C PRO A 3 -15.28 10.74 24.23
N GLY A 4 -14.10 10.25 23.89
CA GLY A 4 -13.69 8.87 24.14
C GLY A 4 -12.64 8.35 23.17
N ASP A 5 -12.31 7.07 23.35
CA ASP A 5 -11.23 6.40 22.64
C ASP A 5 -11.78 5.68 21.41
N TYR A 6 -11.16 5.93 20.27
CA TYR A 6 -11.56 5.40 18.97
C TYR A 6 -10.38 4.72 18.26
N ILE A 7 -10.69 3.88 17.28
CA ILE A 7 -9.73 3.42 16.28
C ILE A 7 -10.30 3.68 14.90
N VAL A 8 -9.47 4.14 13.98
CA VAL A 8 -9.83 4.25 12.57
C VAL A 8 -9.27 3.03 11.85
N GLN A 9 -10.12 2.31 11.11
CA GLN A 9 -9.71 1.19 10.27
C GLN A 9 -9.92 1.53 8.81
N VAL A 10 -8.87 1.39 8.00
CA VAL A 10 -8.91 1.63 6.56
C VAL A 10 -8.66 0.33 5.80
N THR A 11 -9.56 0.05 4.86
CA THR A 11 -9.42 -1.04 3.89
C THR A 11 -9.29 -0.41 2.50
N PRO A 12 -8.14 -0.58 1.81
CA PRO A 12 -7.95 -0.05 0.47
C PRO A 12 -8.95 -0.63 -0.53
N PRO A 13 -9.32 0.14 -1.56
CA PRO A 13 -10.34 -0.26 -2.54
C PRO A 13 -9.94 -1.49 -3.37
N ALA A 14 -8.64 -1.78 -3.47
CA ALA A 14 -8.13 -2.97 -4.14
C ALA A 14 -6.92 -3.55 -3.40
N ALA A 15 -6.74 -4.87 -3.50
CA ALA A 15 -5.55 -5.56 -2.98
C ALA A 15 -4.24 -5.11 -3.64
N SER A 16 -4.34 -4.40 -4.78
CA SER A 16 -3.22 -3.77 -5.46
C SER A 16 -2.69 -2.54 -4.74
N TYR A 17 -3.33 -2.03 -3.68
CA TYR A 17 -2.71 -1.00 -2.83
C TYR A 17 -2.09 -1.64 -1.60
N LYS A 18 -0.92 -1.13 -1.19
CA LYS A 18 -0.25 -1.47 0.06
C LYS A 18 -0.12 -0.23 0.93
N PRO A 19 -0.30 -0.35 2.25
CA PRO A 19 -0.10 0.78 3.15
C PRO A 19 1.36 1.21 3.17
N THR A 20 1.57 2.51 3.27
CA THR A 20 2.86 3.08 3.65
C THR A 20 2.97 2.99 5.16
N LEU A 21 3.91 2.15 5.62
CA LEU A 21 4.20 1.96 7.04
C LEU A 21 5.62 2.45 7.28
N LEU A 22 5.78 3.51 8.08
CA LEU A 22 7.07 4.07 8.44
C LEU A 22 7.35 3.84 9.93
N PRO A 23 8.63 3.75 10.34
CA PRO A 23 8.98 3.72 11.76
C PRO A 23 8.52 4.95 12.53
N SER A 24 8.23 6.05 11.82
CA SER A 24 7.73 7.32 12.35
C SER A 24 6.21 7.44 12.33
N ASP A 25 5.47 6.36 12.10
CA ASP A 25 3.99 6.36 12.16
C ASP A 25 3.55 6.63 13.60
N ALA A 26 3.59 7.90 13.98
CA ALA A 26 3.39 8.37 15.33
C ALA A 26 1.90 8.47 15.66
N ASP A 27 1.61 8.41 16.95
CA ASP A 27 0.25 8.49 17.45
C ASP A 27 -0.31 9.91 17.24
N PRO A 28 -1.44 10.07 16.53
CA PRO A 28 -2.01 11.38 16.22
C PRO A 28 -2.42 12.17 17.49
N ASP A 29 -2.61 11.50 18.64
CA ASP A 29 -2.86 12.19 19.91
C ASP A 29 -1.61 12.90 20.46
N THR A 30 -0.41 12.46 20.03
CA THR A 30 0.87 12.95 20.55
C THR A 30 1.77 13.58 19.49
N ASN A 31 1.43 13.39 18.21
CA ASN A 31 2.11 13.98 17.07
C ASN A 31 1.08 14.72 16.18
N PRO A 32 1.07 16.06 16.18
CA PRO A 32 0.11 16.85 15.42
C PRO A 32 0.50 17.00 13.93
N ALA A 33 1.38 16.15 13.41
CA ALA A 33 1.77 16.21 12.00
C ALA A 33 0.58 15.79 11.13
N ASN A 34 0.09 16.69 10.29
CA ASN A 34 -1.00 16.42 9.34
C ASN A 34 -0.48 16.05 7.93
N ASN A 35 0.66 15.37 7.88
CA ASN A 35 1.30 14.99 6.63
C ASN A 35 2.10 13.69 6.75
N ASP A 36 1.87 12.93 7.81
CA ASP A 36 2.47 11.63 8.03
C ASP A 36 1.45 10.51 7.72
N SER A 37 1.76 9.29 8.16
CA SER A 37 0.84 8.16 8.07
C SER A 37 0.77 7.61 9.48
N ASN A 38 -0.42 7.49 10.05
CA ASN A 38 -0.59 6.94 11.40
C ASN A 38 -1.01 5.47 11.34
N GLY A 39 -0.91 4.85 10.17
CA GLY A 39 -1.37 3.50 9.92
C GLY A 39 -0.45 2.43 10.51
N ARG A 40 -1.00 1.47 11.25
CA ARG A 40 -0.34 0.24 11.68
C ARG A 40 -0.96 -0.98 11.00
N ALA A 41 -0.12 -1.88 10.50
CA ALA A 41 -0.58 -3.14 9.88
C ALA A 41 -1.38 -4.00 10.86
N VAL A 42 -2.48 -4.58 10.39
CA VAL A 42 -3.29 -5.53 11.17
C VAL A 42 -3.13 -6.94 10.60
N GLY A 43 -2.26 -7.72 11.24
CA GLY A 43 -1.97 -9.11 10.82
C GLY A 43 -1.47 -9.18 9.36
N SER A 44 -1.84 -10.25 8.65
CA SER A 44 -1.51 -10.44 7.23
C SER A 44 -2.59 -9.92 6.28
N THR A 45 -3.49 -9.06 6.74
CA THR A 45 -4.59 -8.53 5.94
C THR A 45 -4.19 -7.25 5.24
N ASN A 46 -4.86 -6.89 4.14
CA ASN A 46 -4.66 -5.58 3.47
C ASN A 46 -5.35 -4.43 4.26
N VAL A 47 -5.45 -4.53 5.57
CA VAL A 47 -6.16 -3.60 6.45
C VAL A 47 -5.15 -2.90 7.36
N VAL A 48 -5.39 -1.61 7.60
CA VAL A 48 -4.55 -0.75 8.44
C VAL A 48 -5.42 -0.12 9.52
N ARG A 49 -4.86 0.10 10.71
CA ARG A 49 -5.53 0.81 11.80
C ARG A 49 -4.66 1.91 12.36
N SER A 50 -5.26 3.00 12.81
CA SER A 50 -4.58 3.95 13.68
C SER A 50 -4.20 3.29 15.03
N PRO A 51 -3.30 3.90 15.81
CA PRO A 51 -3.34 3.83 17.28
C PRO A 51 -4.71 4.21 17.85
N VAL A 52 -4.85 4.13 19.17
CA VAL A 52 -6.04 4.69 19.82
C VAL A 52 -6.01 6.20 19.61
N VAL A 53 -7.12 6.76 19.13
CA VAL A 53 -7.33 8.20 18.98
C VAL A 53 -8.29 8.64 20.09
N THR A 54 -7.85 9.58 20.90
CA THR A 54 -8.59 10.06 22.06
C THR A 54 -9.28 11.37 21.72
N LEU A 55 -10.60 11.34 21.53
CA LEU A 55 -11.35 12.55 21.24
C LEU A 55 -11.82 13.24 22.53
N ALA A 56 -11.54 14.53 22.69
CA ALA A 56 -11.95 15.35 23.82
C ALA A 56 -12.33 16.78 23.39
N ASN A 57 -13.29 17.38 24.10
CA ASN A 57 -13.78 18.72 23.77
C ASN A 57 -12.72 19.79 24.05
N GLY A 58 -12.32 20.55 23.02
CA GLY A 58 -11.36 21.64 23.12
C GLY A 58 -9.91 21.19 23.36
N ALA A 59 -9.59 19.94 23.03
CA ALA A 59 -8.29 19.34 23.30
C ALA A 59 -7.68 18.65 22.07
N GLU A 60 -8.35 18.69 20.91
CA GLU A 60 -7.75 18.20 19.67
C GLU A 60 -6.61 19.11 19.19
N PRO A 61 -5.69 18.58 18.36
CA PRO A 61 -4.74 19.39 17.63
C PRO A 61 -5.42 20.56 16.89
N THR A 62 -4.64 21.62 16.63
CA THR A 62 -5.12 22.82 15.94
C THR A 62 -4.06 23.35 15.00
N GLY A 63 -4.49 24.06 13.96
CA GLY A 63 -3.59 24.77 13.05
C GLY A 63 -2.96 23.89 11.97
N GLU A 64 -3.64 22.82 11.59
CA GLU A 64 -3.26 21.86 10.54
C GLU A 64 -3.28 22.50 9.16
N GLY A 65 -4.14 23.52 8.95
CA GLY A 65 -4.30 24.22 7.67
C GLY A 65 -5.56 23.82 6.89
N GLU A 66 -6.32 22.86 7.43
CA GLU A 66 -7.57 22.34 6.89
C GLU A 66 -8.77 22.95 7.62
N THR A 67 -9.94 22.87 6.99
CA THR A 67 -11.22 23.21 7.64
C THR A 67 -11.95 21.93 7.98
N ASP A 68 -12.33 21.76 9.24
CA ASP A 68 -13.16 20.62 9.65
C ASP A 68 -14.47 20.60 8.82
N PRO A 69 -14.72 19.54 8.02
CA PRO A 69 -15.89 19.45 7.15
C PRO A 69 -17.22 19.39 7.92
N SER A 70 -17.18 19.07 9.21
CA SER A 70 -18.35 19.09 10.10
C SER A 70 -18.68 20.49 10.62
N GLY A 71 -17.80 21.48 10.41
CA GLY A 71 -17.94 22.85 10.88
C GLY A 71 -17.79 23.01 12.40
N LEU A 72 -17.24 22.01 13.08
CA LEU A 72 -16.88 22.10 14.49
C LEU A 72 -15.68 23.04 14.68
N PRO A 73 -15.48 23.59 15.90
CA PRO A 73 -14.23 24.26 16.23
C PRO A 73 -13.04 23.35 15.98
N ASP A 74 -11.92 23.92 15.53
CA ASP A 74 -10.68 23.21 15.23
C ASP A 74 -10.25 22.28 16.38
N ALA A 75 -10.22 22.81 17.60
CA ALA A 75 -9.87 22.07 18.81
C ALA A 75 -10.89 20.97 19.22
N ASN A 76 -11.91 20.71 18.42
CA ASN A 76 -12.93 19.67 18.62
C ASN A 76 -12.93 18.61 17.51
N GLY A 77 -12.10 18.76 16.47
CA GLY A 77 -11.94 17.81 15.39
C GLY A 77 -10.47 17.42 15.25
N ASN A 78 -10.17 16.13 15.34
CA ASN A 78 -8.81 15.66 15.09
C ASN A 78 -8.59 15.50 13.59
N LEU A 79 -7.88 16.43 12.97
CA LEU A 79 -7.61 16.41 11.54
C LEU A 79 -6.28 15.75 11.19
N THR A 80 -5.49 15.29 12.17
CA THR A 80 -4.14 14.74 11.98
C THR A 80 -4.12 13.21 11.83
N VAL A 81 -5.27 12.59 11.55
CA VAL A 81 -5.38 11.13 11.39
C VAL A 81 -5.30 10.76 9.91
N ASP A 82 -4.09 10.47 9.45
CA ASP A 82 -3.74 10.24 8.05
C ASP A 82 -3.34 8.79 7.74
N PHE A 83 -3.53 8.39 6.47
CA PHE A 83 -3.14 7.07 5.98
C PHE A 83 -2.55 7.14 4.56
N GLY A 84 -1.30 6.71 4.43
CA GLY A 84 -0.62 6.59 3.13
C GLY A 84 -0.81 5.22 2.47
N PHE A 85 -0.98 5.20 1.14
CA PHE A 85 -1.00 3.96 0.34
C PHE A 85 -0.23 4.12 -0.97
N ILE A 86 0.44 3.05 -1.39
CA ILE A 86 1.11 2.95 -2.69
C ILE A 86 0.46 1.88 -3.57
N PRO A 87 0.29 2.11 -4.89
CA PRO A 87 -0.12 1.06 -5.80
C PRO A 87 1.02 0.06 -6.02
N LEU A 88 0.66 -1.21 -6.15
CA LEU A 88 1.53 -2.28 -6.61
C LEU A 88 1.72 -2.19 -8.11
N LEU A 89 2.88 -2.64 -8.57
CA LEU A 89 3.26 -2.69 -9.97
C LEU A 89 3.13 -4.11 -10.50
N SER A 90 3.01 -4.24 -11.82
CA SER A 90 2.96 -5.52 -12.53
C SER A 90 4.00 -5.58 -13.63
N LEU A 91 4.55 -6.76 -13.87
CA LEU A 91 5.46 -7.06 -14.98
C LEU A 91 4.97 -8.33 -15.69
N GLY A 92 5.00 -8.34 -17.01
CA GLY A 92 4.62 -9.49 -17.83
C GLY A 92 4.67 -9.17 -19.31
N ASN A 93 4.21 -10.13 -20.14
CA ASN A 93 3.77 -10.00 -21.53
C ASN A 93 3.60 -11.40 -22.11
N ARG A 94 4.70 -12.01 -22.59
CA ARG A 94 4.64 -13.24 -23.38
C ARG A 94 5.99 -13.94 -23.45
N VAL A 95 5.94 -15.26 -23.41
CA VAL A 95 7.01 -16.14 -23.91
C VAL A 95 6.45 -16.86 -25.14
N TRP A 96 7.20 -16.91 -26.23
CA TRP A 96 6.73 -17.46 -27.51
C TRP A 96 7.77 -18.38 -28.14
N HIS A 97 7.30 -19.21 -29.07
CA HIS A 97 8.15 -20.05 -29.91
C HIS A 97 8.53 -19.30 -31.19
N ASP A 98 9.72 -18.71 -31.21
CA ASP A 98 10.30 -18.05 -32.39
C ASP A 98 10.68 -19.11 -33.45
N ALA A 99 9.76 -19.35 -34.39
CA ALA A 99 9.86 -20.43 -35.36
C ALA A 99 10.77 -20.09 -36.54
N ASN A 100 11.00 -18.81 -36.80
CA ASN A 100 11.82 -18.34 -37.91
C ASN A 100 13.14 -17.67 -37.47
N ASN A 101 13.39 -17.62 -36.16
CA ASN A 101 14.59 -17.10 -35.51
C ASN A 101 14.86 -15.62 -35.82
N ASN A 102 13.81 -14.79 -35.80
CA ASN A 102 13.91 -13.36 -36.09
C ASN A 102 13.86 -12.45 -34.84
N GLY A 103 13.60 -13.01 -33.66
CA GLY A 103 13.50 -12.28 -32.39
C GLY A 103 12.26 -11.38 -32.24
N LEU A 104 11.27 -11.54 -33.11
CA LEU A 104 9.97 -10.87 -33.07
C LEU A 104 8.86 -11.89 -32.80
N VAL A 105 7.69 -11.42 -32.39
CA VAL A 105 6.49 -12.27 -32.31
C VAL A 105 5.74 -12.13 -33.62
N ASP A 106 5.68 -13.21 -34.39
CA ASP A 106 4.89 -13.25 -35.62
C ASP A 106 3.48 -13.82 -35.42
N ALA A 107 2.60 -13.59 -36.40
CA ALA A 107 1.18 -13.96 -36.32
C ALA A 107 0.93 -15.47 -36.11
N ASP A 108 1.82 -16.31 -36.66
CA ASP A 108 1.73 -17.77 -36.60
C ASP A 108 2.53 -18.37 -35.42
N GLU A 109 3.19 -17.53 -34.61
CA GLU A 109 3.95 -17.99 -33.46
C GLU A 109 3.07 -18.02 -32.24
N GLY A 110 2.97 -19.19 -31.60
CA GLY A 110 2.17 -19.42 -30.40
C GLY A 110 2.88 -18.98 -29.13
N GLY A 111 2.14 -18.98 -28.01
CA GLY A 111 2.77 -18.95 -26.69
C GLY A 111 3.60 -20.21 -26.44
N LEU A 112 4.58 -20.12 -25.57
CA LEU A 112 5.36 -21.28 -25.13
C LEU A 112 4.98 -21.64 -23.69
N ASP A 113 4.44 -22.85 -23.50
CA ASP A 113 3.92 -23.34 -22.23
C ASP A 113 4.97 -24.01 -21.35
N GLY A 114 4.70 -24.03 -20.04
CA GLY A 114 5.57 -24.70 -19.08
C GLY A 114 6.88 -23.97 -18.81
N VAL A 115 7.02 -22.73 -19.27
CA VAL A 115 8.20 -21.91 -19.04
C VAL A 115 8.11 -21.30 -17.65
N LYS A 116 9.05 -21.66 -16.79
CA LYS A 116 9.20 -21.05 -15.47
C LYS A 116 9.80 -19.65 -15.60
N VAL A 117 9.07 -18.63 -15.17
CA VAL A 117 9.49 -17.22 -15.14
C VAL A 117 9.66 -16.80 -13.68
N GLN A 118 10.80 -16.19 -13.34
CA GLN A 118 11.13 -15.81 -11.98
C GLN A 118 11.59 -14.35 -11.94
N LEU A 119 11.04 -13.57 -11.00
CA LEU A 119 11.44 -12.19 -10.73
C LEU A 119 12.38 -12.17 -9.52
N PHE A 120 13.45 -11.39 -9.60
CA PHE A 120 14.44 -11.18 -8.54
C PHE A 120 14.69 -9.69 -8.32
N ARG A 121 15.30 -9.31 -7.20
CA ARG A 121 15.77 -7.93 -7.04
C ARG A 121 17.06 -7.76 -7.84
N ALA A 122 17.28 -6.54 -8.32
CA ALA A 122 18.53 -6.22 -8.99
C ALA A 122 19.71 -6.44 -8.05
N GLY A 123 20.70 -7.22 -8.50
CA GLY A 123 21.89 -7.58 -7.72
C GLY A 123 21.80 -8.94 -7.02
N ASP A 124 20.62 -9.55 -6.93
CA ASP A 124 20.48 -10.94 -6.47
C ASP A 124 21.07 -11.91 -7.51
N ASP A 125 21.70 -12.98 -7.05
CA ASP A 125 22.12 -14.10 -7.90
C ASP A 125 20.96 -15.11 -8.04
N PRO A 126 20.38 -15.29 -9.25
CA PRO A 126 19.26 -16.19 -9.45
C PRO A 126 19.52 -17.67 -9.13
N THR A 127 20.80 -18.07 -8.99
CA THR A 127 21.17 -19.47 -8.69
C THR A 127 21.12 -19.79 -7.19
N SER A 128 21.16 -18.77 -6.34
CA SER A 128 21.23 -18.91 -4.88
C SER A 128 20.13 -18.15 -4.14
N ALA A 129 19.59 -17.08 -4.73
CA ALA A 129 18.52 -16.30 -4.17
C ALA A 129 17.15 -16.97 -4.31
N THR A 130 16.23 -16.63 -3.40
CA THR A 130 14.81 -16.95 -3.55
C THR A 130 14.14 -15.87 -4.40
N PRO A 131 13.36 -16.21 -5.44
CA PRO A 131 12.68 -15.21 -6.26
C PRO A 131 11.64 -14.43 -5.46
N VAL A 132 11.41 -13.17 -5.83
CA VAL A 132 10.32 -12.36 -5.26
C VAL A 132 8.94 -12.77 -5.81
N ALA A 133 8.92 -13.36 -7.01
CA ALA A 133 7.74 -13.96 -7.62
C ALA A 133 8.16 -15.05 -8.60
N SER A 134 7.32 -16.09 -8.78
CA SER A 134 7.55 -17.17 -9.74
C SER A 134 6.23 -17.59 -10.35
N GLU A 135 6.21 -17.70 -11.67
CA GLU A 135 5.05 -18.11 -12.47
C GLU A 135 5.48 -19.18 -13.48
N VAL A 136 4.53 -19.97 -13.98
CA VAL A 136 4.74 -20.88 -15.11
C VAL A 136 3.77 -20.50 -16.22
N THR A 137 4.27 -20.29 -17.44
CA THR A 137 3.43 -19.92 -18.58
C THR A 137 2.40 -21.00 -18.91
N ALA A 138 1.21 -20.55 -19.31
CA ALA A 138 0.14 -21.38 -19.87
C ALA A 138 -0.51 -20.61 -21.04
N ALA A 139 -0.72 -21.29 -22.17
CA ALA A 139 -1.34 -20.75 -23.38
C ALA A 139 -2.87 -20.80 -23.32
#